data_AF-A0A9Q2KVD3-F1
#
_entry.id   AF-A0A9Q2KVD3-F1
#
_cell.length_a   1.000
_cell.length_b   1.000
_cell.length_c   1.000
_cell.angle_alpha   90.00
_cell.angle_beta   90.00
_cell.angle_gamma   90.00
#
_symmetry.space_group_name_H-M   'P 1'
#
loop_
_entity.id
_entity.type
_entity.pdbx_description
1 polymer ?
#
loop_
_entity_poly.entity_id
_entity_poly.type
_entity_poly.pdbx_seq_one_letter_code
_entity_poly.pdbx_strand_id
1 'polypeptide(L)' 'MTENLTGDEALIRSLHICDDGRDWTARLVWMMGDRKRISEHTHSLPPALPQIVKPTIKPKARKKRRRVKQAVNLTDF' A
#
# COMPACT_ATOMS: atom_id res chain seq x y z
N MET A 1 36.09 8.29 5.34
CA MET A 1 36.20 9.29 4.27
C MET A 1 34.81 9.88 4.06
N THR A 2 34.42 10.89 4.83
CA THR A 2 33.19 11.64 4.59
C THR A 2 33.56 12.81 3.70
N GLU A 3 33.47 12.57 2.40
CA GLU A 3 33.70 13.58 1.39
C GLU A 3 32.51 14.53 1.43
N ASN A 4 32.75 15.78 1.83
CA ASN A 4 31.73 16.82 1.82
C ASN A 4 31.38 17.14 0.36
N LEU A 5 30.38 16.43 -0.18
CA LEU A 5 29.83 16.72 -1.51
C LEU A 5 29.17 18.09 -1.49
N THR A 6 29.93 19.13 -1.87
CA THR A 6 29.41 20.45 -2.25
C THR A 6 28.77 20.33 -3.63
N GLY A 7 27.66 19.60 -3.71
CA GLY A 7 26.80 19.54 -4.89
C GLY A 7 25.39 19.90 -4.47
N ASP A 8 24.65 20.56 -5.36
CA ASP A 8 23.25 20.92 -5.16
C ASP A 8 22.47 19.72 -4.61
N GLU A 9 22.00 19.80 -3.35
CA GLU A 9 21.33 18.69 -2.67
C GLU A 9 20.12 18.18 -3.46
N ALA A 10 19.47 19.06 -4.23
CA ALA A 10 18.35 18.70 -5.09
C ALA A 10 18.80 17.80 -6.25
N LEU A 11 19.98 18.06 -6.81
CA LEU A 11 20.60 17.23 -7.85
C LEU A 11 21.06 15.89 -7.28
N ILE A 12 21.68 15.90 -6.09
CA ILE A 12 22.13 14.67 -5.43
C ILE A 12 20.95 13.78 -5.03
N ARG A 13 19.85 14.35 -4.51
CA ARG A 13 18.62 13.59 -4.17
C ARG A 13 17.87 13.07 -5.39
N SER A 14 17.91 13.77 -6.52
CA SER A 14 17.26 13.31 -7.76
C SER A 14 18.06 12.22 -8.47
N LEU A 15 19.40 12.25 -8.35
CA LEU A 15 20.30 11.24 -8.91
C LEU A 15 20.50 10.03 -7.99
N HIS A 16 20.31 10.18 -6.68
CA HIS A 16 20.28 9.04 -5.76
C HIS A 16 19.01 8.21 -5.99
N ILE A 17 19.12 7.26 -6.90
CA ILE A 17 18.25 6.08 -6.90
C ILE A 17 18.62 5.30 -5.64
N CYS A 18 17.91 5.55 -4.54
CA CYS A 18 18.01 4.72 -3.36
C CYS A 18 17.45 3.35 -3.71
N ASP A 19 18.34 2.36 -3.81
CA ASP A 19 17.93 0.95 -3.79
C ASP A 19 17.20 0.71 -2.47
N ASP A 20 15.92 0.33 -2.54
CA ASP A 20 15.12 0.04 -1.35
C ASP A 20 15.46 -1.34 -0.74
N GLY A 21 16.43 -2.04 -1.33
CA GLY A 21 16.94 -3.34 -0.88
C GLY A 21 15.91 -4.46 -1.05
N ARG A 22 14.84 -4.21 -1.82
CA ARG A 22 13.76 -5.17 -2.02
C ARG A 22 14.06 -6.07 -3.21
N ASP A 23 13.71 -7.33 -3.08
CA ASP A 23 13.74 -8.24 -4.23
C ASP A 23 12.55 -7.98 -5.17
N TRP A 24 12.79 -7.18 -6.19
CA TRP A 24 11.83 -6.86 -7.25
C TRP A 24 11.81 -7.89 -8.38
N THR A 25 12.64 -8.94 -8.32
CA THR A 25 12.90 -9.84 -9.46
C THR A 25 11.61 -10.42 -10.03
N ALA A 26 10.72 -10.92 -9.18
CA ALA A 26 9.44 -11.48 -9.63
C ALA A 26 8.58 -10.45 -10.39
N ARG A 27 8.57 -9.19 -9.93
CA ARG A 27 7.81 -8.10 -10.56
C ARG A 27 8.41 -7.71 -11.90
N LEU A 28 9.73 -7.61 -11.97
CA LEU A 28 10.47 -7.29 -13.20
C LEU A 28 10.24 -8.37 -14.25
N VAL A 29 10.39 -9.65 -13.88
CA VAL A 29 10.12 -10.79 -14.76
C VAL A 29 8.66 -10.79 -15.22
N TRP A 30 7.72 -10.49 -14.31
CA TRP A 30 6.32 -10.38 -14.69
C TRP A 30 6.11 -9.28 -15.74
N MET A 31 6.67 -8.08 -15.54
CA MET A 31 6.56 -6.96 -16.49
C MET A 31 7.17 -7.29 -17.86
N MET A 32 8.28 -8.02 -17.90
CA MET A 32 8.88 -8.48 -19.16
C MET A 32 7.90 -9.31 -20.02
N GLY A 33 6.94 -9.99 -19.40
CA GLY A 33 5.90 -10.77 -20.08
C GLY A 33 4.66 -9.99 -20.54
N ASP A 34 4.60 -8.66 -20.36
CA ASP A 34 3.40 -7.86 -20.64
C ASP A 34 2.92 -8.02 -22.08
N ARG A 35 3.83 -7.89 -23.07
CA ARG A 35 3.46 -8.00 -24.49
C ARG A 35 2.84 -9.36 -24.84
N LYS A 36 3.40 -10.44 -24.28
CA LYS A 36 2.87 -11.79 -24.47
C LYS A 36 1.47 -11.91 -23.90
N ARG A 37 1.25 -11.46 -22.67
CA ARG A 37 -0.07 -11.50 -22.02
C ARG A 37 -1.13 -10.69 -22.77
N ILE A 38 -0.75 -9.52 -23.28
CA ILE A 38 -1.63 -8.70 -24.12
C ILE A 38 -2.00 -9.46 -25.40
N SER A 39 -1.01 -10.05 -26.08
CA SER A 39 -1.25 -10.86 -27.28
C SER A 39 -2.17 -12.05 -27.01
N GLU A 40 -1.98 -12.71 -25.88
CA GLU A 40 -2.77 -13.87 -25.43
C GLU A 40 -4.09 -13.48 -24.76
N HIS A 41 -4.43 -12.18 -24.71
CA HIS A 41 -5.62 -11.64 -24.04
C HIS A 41 -5.79 -12.15 -22.60
N THR A 42 -4.67 -12.44 -21.94
CA THR A 42 -4.62 -13.06 -20.62
C THR A 42 -4.34 -12.00 -19.57
N HIS A 43 -5.36 -11.69 -18.75
CA HIS A 43 -5.21 -10.79 -17.62
C HIS A 43 -4.79 -11.57 -16.36
N SER A 44 -3.48 -11.57 -16.08
CA SER A 44 -2.96 -12.03 -14.78
C SER A 44 -2.70 -10.84 -13.87
N LEU A 45 -2.91 -11.00 -12.56
CA LEU A 45 -2.44 -10.01 -11.59
C LEU A 45 -0.91 -10.04 -11.48
N PRO A 46 -0.26 -8.89 -11.26
CA PRO A 46 1.17 -8.87 -11.00
C PRO A 46 1.48 -9.51 -9.65
N PRO A 47 2.70 -10.03 -9.47
CA PRO A 47 3.13 -10.59 -8.20
C PRO A 47 3.08 -9.54 -7.08
N ALA A 48 2.82 -10.03 -5.87
CA ALA A 48 2.77 -9.20 -4.67
C ALA A 48 4.09 -8.45 -4.48
N LEU A 49 3.99 -7.20 -4.06
CA LEU A 49 5.18 -6.38 -3.82
C LEU A 49 5.91 -6.88 -2.56
N PRO A 50 7.25 -6.93 -2.58
CA PRO A 50 8.04 -7.25 -1.39
C PRO A 50 7.73 -6.25 -0.26
N GLN A 51 7.12 -6.75 0.81
CA GLN A 51 6.68 -5.93 1.93
C GLN A 51 7.77 -5.89 3.02
N ILE A 52 8.46 -4.76 3.16
CA ILE A 52 9.51 -4.57 4.19
C ILE A 52 8.91 -4.54 5.60
N VAL A 53 7.72 -3.97 5.75
CA VAL A 53 7.08 -3.74 7.06
C VAL A 53 5.71 -4.39 7.11
N LYS A 54 5.44 -5.15 8.17
CA LYS A 54 4.11 -5.75 8.39
C LYS A 54 3.05 -4.64 8.37
N PRO A 55 1.89 -4.86 7.71
CA PRO A 55 0.87 -3.84 7.63
C PRO A 55 0.25 -3.63 9.01
N THR A 56 0.39 -2.42 9.57
CA THR A 56 -0.07 -2.08 10.94
C THR A 56 -1.53 -1.60 10.99
N ILE A 57 -2.27 -1.62 9.88
CA ILE A 57 -3.63 -1.06 9.82
C ILE A 57 -4.55 -1.85 10.74
N LYS A 58 -4.83 -1.29 11.92
CA LYS A 58 -5.78 -1.85 12.87
C LYS A 58 -7.20 -1.67 12.32
N PRO A 59 -8.05 -2.71 12.32
CA PRO A 59 -9.42 -2.58 11.86
C PRO A 59 -10.18 -1.58 12.75
N LYS A 60 -10.86 -0.61 12.13
CA LYS A 60 -11.72 0.32 12.87
C LYS A 60 -12.92 -0.45 13.43
N ALA A 61 -13.08 -0.46 14.74
CA ALA A 61 -14.23 -1.07 15.38
C ALA A 61 -15.53 -0.37 14.94
N ARG A 62 -16.52 -1.15 14.49
CA ARG A 62 -17.83 -0.64 14.08
C ARG A 62 -18.58 -0.09 15.30
N LYS A 63 -19.06 1.16 15.24
CA LYS A 63 -19.85 1.77 16.32
C LYS A 63 -21.13 0.95 16.56
N LYS A 64 -21.33 0.48 17.81
CA LYS A 64 -22.59 -0.20 18.21
C LYS A 64 -23.73 0.82 18.22
N ARG A 65 -24.83 0.52 17.55
CA ARG A 65 -26.04 1.36 17.57
C ARG A 65 -26.68 1.27 18.97
N ARG A 66 -26.92 2.41 19.61
CA ARG A 66 -27.59 2.51 20.90
C ARG A 66 -29.07 2.13 20.72
N ARG A 67 -29.56 1.13 21.45
CA ARG A 67 -31.00 0.82 21.48
C ARG A 67 -31.70 1.93 22.26
N VAL A 68 -32.62 2.62 21.61
CA VAL A 68 -33.54 3.57 22.25
C VAL A 68 -34.55 2.74 23.04
N LYS A 69 -34.65 2.94 24.37
CA LYS A 69 -35.78 2.39 25.14
C LYS A 69 -37.03 3.17 24.71
N GLN A 70 -38.06 2.48 24.27
CA GLN A 70 -39.36 3.11 24.00
C GLN A 70 -39.86 3.75 25.30
N ALA A 71 -40.28 5.01 25.21
CA ALA A 71 -40.94 5.69 26.32
C ALA A 71 -42.23 4.92 26.62
N VAL A 72 -42.38 4.45 27.86
CA VAL A 72 -43.64 3.90 28.35
C VAL A 72 -44.57 5.10 28.47
N ASN A 73 -45.60 5.16 27.62
CA ASN A 73 -46.64 6.18 27.73
C ASN A 73 -47.43 5.88 29.02
N LEU A 74 -47.25 6.72 30.03
CA LEU A 74 -48.04 6.75 31.25
C LEU A 74 -49.36 7.46 30.97
N THR A 75 -50.26 6.79 30.28
CA THR A 75 -51.66 7.24 30.16
C THR A 75 -52.55 6.01 30.19
N ASP A 76 -52.73 5.44 31.38
CA ASP A 76 -53.87 4.59 31.73
C ASP A 76 -54.07 4.77 33.25
N PHE A 77 -54.82 5.81 33.61
CA PHE A 77 -55.48 5.98 34.90
C PHE A 77 -56.98 5.98 34.65
#